data_AF-A0A1G0LX22-F1
#
_entry.id   AF-A0A1G0LX22-F1
#
_cell.length_a   1.000
_cell.length_b   1.000
_cell.length_c   1.000
_cell.angle_alpha   90.00
_cell.angle_beta   90.00
_cell.angle_gamma   90.00
#
_symmetry.space_group_name_H-M   'P 1'
#
loop_
_entity.id
_entity.type
_entity.pdbx_description
1 polymer ?
#
loop_
_entity_poly.entity_id
_entity_poly.type
_entity_poly.pdbx_seq_one_letter_code
_entity_poly.pdbx_strand_id
1 'polypeptide(L)'
;MAVLALAFLLGCTDLFGPAPQAVRYLQPRLVALSFNDVDANLRHGGLLELYGSLADTALRLQEYERIPLEITATSGDSETMGFFNLLCPNRARIRGRHHCFRFDIVMQQGHDPSEVAPYLAAMGGRFNFTSGSWFAAVTIFETGNIVRNAHDAMSWPGVRFVELSRPLCLGSCPSLTVPVRIDTGAAIVSDGILQVRSADTITVSYGNPSGGPLRLQLLVP
;
A
#
# COMPACT_ATOMS: atom_id res chain seq x y z
N MET A 1 -42.95 -3.37 -52.52
CA MET A 1 -41.81 -4.13 -51.96
C MET A 1 -41.12 -3.25 -50.94
N ALA A 2 -41.26 -3.55 -49.66
CA ALA A 2 -40.63 -2.83 -48.55
C ALA A 2 -39.71 -3.82 -47.83
N VAL A 3 -38.41 -3.51 -47.82
CA VAL A 3 -37.39 -4.32 -47.17
C VAL A 3 -37.45 -4.03 -45.66
N LEU A 4 -37.77 -5.05 -44.87
CA LEU A 4 -37.59 -5.01 -43.41
C LEU A 4 -36.09 -4.94 -43.11
N ALA A 5 -35.60 -3.79 -42.65
CA ALA A 5 -34.31 -3.69 -42.00
C ALA A 5 -34.46 -4.14 -40.54
N LEU A 6 -34.13 -5.40 -40.27
CA LEU A 6 -33.98 -5.93 -38.93
C LEU A 6 -32.70 -5.35 -38.33
N ALA A 7 -32.81 -4.28 -37.54
CA ALA A 7 -31.69 -3.77 -36.76
C ALA A 7 -31.40 -4.75 -35.61
N PHE A 8 -30.34 -5.56 -35.78
CA PHE A 8 -29.72 -6.31 -34.71
C PHE A 8 -29.17 -5.31 -33.67
N LEU A 9 -29.91 -5.11 -32.58
CA LEU A 9 -29.36 -4.57 -31.33
C LEU A 9 -28.48 -5.67 -30.72
N LEU A 10 -27.25 -5.81 -31.22
CA LEU A 10 -26.20 -6.48 -30.47
C LEU A 10 -25.94 -5.64 -29.25
N GLY A 11 -26.48 -6.08 -28.11
CA GLY A 11 -26.11 -5.58 -26.80
C GLY A 11 -24.61 -5.73 -26.63
N CYS A 12 -23.89 -4.61 -26.75
CA CYS A 12 -22.59 -4.46 -26.12
C CYS A 12 -22.84 -4.58 -24.62
N THR A 13 -22.73 -5.80 -24.09
CA THR A 13 -22.43 -6.01 -22.68
C THR A 13 -21.16 -5.22 -22.39
N ASP A 14 -21.28 -4.17 -21.59
CA ASP A 14 -20.17 -3.38 -21.09
C ASP A 14 -19.07 -4.31 -20.58
N LEU A 15 -18.00 -4.41 -21.38
CA LEU A 15 -16.76 -5.14 -21.06
C LEU A 15 -15.93 -4.45 -19.97
N PHE A 16 -16.41 -3.30 -19.51
CA PHE A 16 -15.84 -2.55 -18.40
C PHE A 16 -16.78 -2.75 -17.22
N GLY A 17 -16.26 -3.31 -16.13
CA GLY A 17 -17.01 -3.39 -14.87
C GLY A 17 -17.57 -2.02 -14.46
N PRO A 18 -18.41 -1.97 -13.41
CA PRO A 18 -18.96 -0.69 -12.94
C PRO A 18 -17.84 0.35 -12.82
N ALA A 19 -18.12 1.58 -13.27
CA ALA A 19 -17.17 2.68 -13.24
C ALA A 19 -16.47 2.76 -11.87
N PRO A 20 -15.16 3.11 -11.82
CA PRO A 20 -14.45 3.22 -10.56
C PRO A 20 -15.25 4.10 -9.59
N GLN A 21 -15.67 3.52 -8.47
CA GLN A 21 -16.40 4.29 -7.47
C GLN A 21 -15.45 5.36 -6.92
N ALA A 22 -15.93 6.61 -6.86
CA ALA A 22 -15.15 7.70 -6.28
C ALA A 22 -14.72 7.32 -4.86
N VAL A 23 -13.47 7.64 -4.51
CA VAL A 23 -12.94 7.37 -3.17
C VAL A 23 -13.81 8.08 -2.12
N ARG A 24 -14.28 7.33 -1.13
CA ARG A 24 -15.08 7.85 -0.02
C ARG A 24 -14.22 7.92 1.24
N TYR A 25 -14.06 9.11 1.79
CA TYR A 25 -13.37 9.29 3.06
C TYR A 25 -14.32 9.09 4.24
N LEU A 26 -13.90 8.27 5.18
CA LEU A 26 -14.55 8.04 6.47
C LEU A 26 -13.68 8.63 7.58
N GLN A 27 -14.30 9.03 8.68
CA GLN A 27 -13.61 9.57 9.85
C GLN A 27 -14.03 8.83 11.13
N PRO A 28 -13.70 7.52 11.27
CA PRO A 28 -14.01 6.77 12.48
C PRO A 28 -13.06 7.12 13.61
N ARG A 29 -13.38 6.71 14.84
CA ARG A 29 -12.44 6.88 15.95
C ARG A 29 -11.29 5.85 15.84
N LEU A 30 -10.06 6.34 15.89
CA LEU A 30 -8.85 5.53 16.06
C LEU A 30 -8.41 5.55 17.53
N VAL A 31 -7.91 4.42 18.02
CA VAL A 31 -7.33 4.29 19.37
C VAL A 31 -5.81 4.43 19.38
N ALA A 32 -5.16 4.09 18.27
CA ALA A 32 -3.71 4.17 18.16
C ALA A 32 -3.28 4.37 16.70
N LEU A 33 -2.14 5.06 16.56
CA LEU A 33 -1.31 5.11 15.38
C LEU A 33 0.05 4.50 15.74
N SER A 34 0.62 3.75 14.82
CA SER A 34 1.99 3.25 14.94
C SER A 34 2.60 3.19 13.55
N PHE A 35 3.92 3.09 13.46
CA PHE A 35 4.60 2.80 12.22
C PHE A 35 5.56 1.65 12.46
N ASN A 36 5.92 0.96 11.39
CA ASN A 36 7.08 0.09 11.38
C ASN A 36 8.12 0.72 10.45
N ASP A 37 9.30 0.94 11.00
CA ASP A 37 10.47 1.38 10.22
C ASP A 37 11.26 0.12 9.89
N VAL A 38 10.79 -0.59 8.86
CA VAL A 38 11.43 -1.80 8.39
C VAL A 38 12.41 -1.37 7.30
N ASP A 39 13.70 -1.52 7.60
CA ASP A 39 14.82 -1.11 6.75
C ASP A 39 15.01 0.42 6.65
N ALA A 40 15.31 1.05 7.79
CA ALA A 40 15.55 2.49 8.01
C ALA A 40 16.76 3.08 7.25
N ASN A 41 16.74 3.01 5.91
CA ASN A 41 17.54 3.82 5.01
C ASN A 41 16.76 5.06 4.54
N LEU A 42 15.84 5.59 5.36
CA LEU A 42 15.08 6.82 5.06
C LEU A 42 15.98 8.00 4.63
N ARG A 43 17.27 7.97 4.99
CA ARG A 43 18.32 8.90 4.53
C ARG A 43 18.42 9.04 3.01
N HIS A 44 18.03 8.02 2.25
CA HIS A 44 18.15 7.97 0.79
C HIS A 44 16.81 7.68 0.09
N GLY A 45 15.69 7.83 0.82
CA GLY A 45 14.38 7.36 0.39
C GLY A 45 14.11 5.93 0.84
N GLY A 46 12.85 5.54 0.86
CA GLY A 46 12.41 4.25 1.38
C GLY A 46 10.90 4.12 1.48
N LEU A 47 10.46 3.40 2.50
CA LEU A 47 9.08 3.09 2.79
C LEU A 47 8.82 3.38 4.27
N LEU A 48 7.73 4.08 4.56
CA LEU A 48 7.18 4.15 5.91
C LEU A 48 5.85 3.41 5.93
N GLU A 49 5.77 2.31 6.66
CA GLU A 49 4.51 1.56 6.79
C GLU A 49 3.76 2.05 8.04
N LEU A 50 2.67 2.76 7.82
CA LEU A 50 1.81 3.28 8.88
C LEU A 50 0.69 2.29 9.18
N TYR A 51 0.38 2.17 10.47
CA TYR A 51 -0.65 1.28 10.99
C TYR A 51 -1.64 2.03 11.88
N GLY A 52 -2.91 1.67 11.76
CA GLY A 52 -4.00 2.24 12.54
C GLY A 52 -4.86 1.17 13.20
N SER A 53 -5.26 1.44 14.44
CA SER A 53 -6.20 0.60 15.19
C SER A 53 -7.52 1.33 15.39
N LEU A 54 -8.60 0.73 14.89
CA LEU A 54 -9.96 1.25 15.06
C LEU A 54 -10.47 1.04 16.49
N ALA A 55 -11.22 2.01 17.01
CA ALA A 55 -11.98 1.84 18.25
C ALA A 55 -13.11 0.82 18.07
N ASP A 56 -13.79 0.88 16.92
CA ASP A 56 -14.75 -0.15 16.51
C ASP A 56 -14.04 -1.23 15.70
N THR A 57 -13.77 -2.36 16.36
CA THR A 57 -13.10 -3.51 15.74
C THR A 57 -13.99 -4.30 14.78
N ALA A 58 -15.29 -3.98 14.66
CA ALA A 58 -16.19 -4.55 13.68
C ALA A 58 -16.19 -3.78 12.34
N LEU A 59 -15.82 -2.50 12.35
CA LEU A 59 -15.74 -1.71 11.12
C LEU A 59 -14.73 -2.32 10.13
N ARG A 60 -15.17 -2.51 8.89
CA ARG A 60 -14.34 -2.94 7.76
C ARG A 60 -14.54 -1.95 6.64
N LEU A 61 -13.45 -1.38 6.13
CA LEU A 61 -13.52 -0.46 5.00
C LEU A 61 -13.92 -1.22 3.73
N GLN A 62 -14.75 -0.63 2.90
CA GLN A 62 -14.93 -1.10 1.53
C GLN A 62 -13.71 -0.76 0.66
N GLU A 63 -13.61 -1.37 -0.52
CA GLU A 63 -12.45 -1.21 -1.43
C GLU A 63 -12.20 0.24 -1.87
N TYR A 64 -13.25 1.08 -1.91
CA TYR A 64 -13.20 2.51 -2.25
C TYR A 64 -13.22 3.44 -1.02
N GLU A 65 -13.30 2.90 0.20
CA GLU A 65 -13.33 3.70 1.42
C GLU A 65 -11.92 3.89 2.00
N ARG A 66 -11.62 5.11 2.46
CA ARG A 66 -10.33 5.47 3.06
C ARG A 66 -10.55 6.21 4.37
N ILE A 67 -9.58 6.13 5.28
CA ILE A 67 -9.53 7.03 6.45
C ILE A 67 -8.34 7.97 6.23
N PRO A 68 -8.55 9.28 6.07
CA PRO A 68 -7.50 10.21 5.71
C PRO A 68 -6.54 10.43 6.88
N LEU A 69 -5.26 10.60 6.56
CA LEU A 69 -4.16 10.95 7.44
C LEU A 69 -3.38 12.07 6.80
N GLU A 70 -2.97 13.03 7.61
CA GLU A 70 -2.03 14.06 7.18
C GLU A 70 -0.63 13.65 7.61
N ILE A 71 0.32 13.77 6.69
CA ILE A 71 1.73 13.46 6.92
C ILE A 71 2.54 14.65 6.46
N THR A 72 3.34 15.21 7.37
CA THR A 72 4.17 16.40 7.09
C THR A 72 5.61 16.14 7.44
N ALA A 73 6.55 16.66 6.66
CA ALA A 73 7.96 16.74 7.01
C ALA A 73 8.33 18.17 7.41
N THR A 74 9.27 18.34 8.35
CA THR A 74 9.78 19.67 8.76
C THR A 74 10.41 20.47 7.63
N SER A 75 10.88 19.81 6.58
CA SER A 75 11.37 20.42 5.35
C SER A 75 10.27 21.09 4.49
N GLY A 76 8.99 20.93 4.87
CA GLY A 76 7.85 21.65 4.30
C GLY A 76 6.95 20.80 3.40
N ASP A 77 7.26 19.52 3.21
CA ASP A 77 6.41 18.63 2.41
C ASP A 77 5.20 18.14 3.22
N SER A 78 4.07 17.97 2.53
CA SER A 78 2.79 17.66 3.18
C SER A 78 1.88 16.84 2.26
N GLU A 79 1.57 15.63 2.69
CA GLU A 79 0.77 14.66 1.96
C GLU A 79 -0.50 14.27 2.74
N THR A 80 -1.56 13.96 2.00
CA THR A 80 -2.76 13.32 2.56
C THR A 80 -2.86 11.88 2.06
N MET A 81 -2.69 10.94 2.98
CA MET A 81 -2.74 9.51 2.69
C MET A 81 -4.03 8.90 3.23
N GLY A 82 -4.53 7.85 2.57
CA GLY A 82 -5.72 7.13 3.03
C GLY A 82 -5.36 5.76 3.61
N PHE A 83 -5.70 5.50 4.86
CA PHE A 83 -5.67 4.12 5.39
C PHE A 83 -6.62 3.21 4.61
N PHE A 84 -6.15 2.00 4.37
CA PHE A 84 -6.90 0.87 3.85
C PHE A 84 -7.02 -0.20 4.93
N ASN A 85 -7.85 -1.23 4.69
CA ASN A 85 -7.72 -2.46 5.48
C ASN A 85 -6.31 -3.03 5.32
N LEU A 86 -5.71 -3.47 6.42
CA LEU A 86 -4.42 -4.18 6.39
C LEU A 86 -4.50 -5.40 5.47
N LEU A 87 -5.60 -6.14 5.61
CA LEU A 87 -5.83 -7.39 4.92
C LEU A 87 -6.82 -7.21 3.79
N CYS A 88 -6.47 -7.77 2.64
CA CYS A 88 -7.33 -7.74 1.48
C CYS A 88 -8.52 -8.68 1.64
N PRO A 89 -9.71 -8.27 1.15
CA PRO A 89 -10.89 -9.12 1.22
C PRO A 89 -10.63 -10.44 0.50
N ASN A 90 -11.10 -11.55 1.08
CA ASN A 90 -10.99 -12.85 0.44
C ASN A 90 -11.73 -12.81 -0.91
N ARG A 91 -11.01 -12.96 -2.01
CA ARG A 91 -11.58 -13.13 -3.35
C ARG A 91 -11.64 -14.63 -3.67
N ALA A 92 -12.64 -15.06 -4.46
CA ALA A 92 -12.90 -16.48 -4.73
C ALA A 92 -11.69 -17.28 -5.25
N ARG A 93 -10.69 -16.61 -5.85
CA ARG A 93 -9.47 -17.22 -6.41
C ARG A 93 -8.25 -17.20 -5.48
N ILE A 94 -8.33 -16.53 -4.33
CA ILE A 94 -7.21 -16.37 -3.40
C ILE A 94 -7.64 -16.93 -2.05
N ARG A 95 -7.05 -18.06 -1.67
CA ARG A 95 -7.32 -18.68 -0.38
C ARG A 95 -6.49 -18.01 0.69
N GLY A 96 -7.17 -17.40 1.68
CA GLY A 96 -6.55 -16.86 2.87
C GLY A 96 -6.39 -15.33 2.88
N ARG A 97 -6.29 -14.78 4.09
CA ARG A 97 -6.07 -13.36 4.33
C ARG A 97 -4.61 -13.01 4.06
N HIS A 98 -4.36 -11.99 3.26
CA HIS A 98 -3.05 -11.49 2.89
C HIS A 98 -3.02 -9.97 2.98
N HIS A 99 -1.82 -9.39 3.09
CA HIS A 99 -1.62 -7.95 3.10
C HIS A 99 -2.02 -7.34 1.75
N CYS A 100 -2.68 -6.17 1.77
CA CYS A 100 -3.11 -5.53 0.52
C CYS A 100 -1.99 -4.92 -0.33
N PHE A 101 -0.81 -4.72 0.25
CA PHE A 101 0.28 -4.00 -0.38
C PHE A 101 1.56 -4.82 -0.48
N ARG A 102 1.58 -6.04 0.09
CA ARG A 102 2.81 -6.77 0.30
C ARG A 102 2.77 -8.18 -0.28
N PHE A 103 3.85 -8.54 -0.96
CA PHE A 103 4.15 -9.90 -1.36
C PHE A 103 5.62 -10.21 -1.08
N ASP A 104 5.92 -11.48 -0.93
CA ASP A 104 7.24 -11.99 -0.59
C ASP A 104 7.83 -12.70 -1.81
N ILE A 105 9.10 -12.42 -2.11
CA ILE A 105 9.86 -13.04 -3.19
C ILE A 105 10.94 -13.91 -2.57
N VAL A 106 11.07 -15.13 -3.11
CA VAL A 106 12.18 -16.03 -2.82
C VAL A 106 12.98 -16.25 -4.09
N MET A 107 14.28 -16.00 -4.02
CA MET A 107 15.24 -16.17 -5.11
C MET A 107 15.72 -17.63 -5.21
N GLN A 108 16.17 -18.01 -6.40
CA GLN A 108 16.91 -19.23 -6.67
C GLN A 108 18.31 -19.13 -6.06
N GLN A 109 18.95 -20.28 -5.84
CA GLN A 109 20.31 -20.29 -5.30
C GLN A 109 21.28 -19.55 -6.24
N GLY A 110 22.11 -18.66 -5.68
CA GLY A 110 23.08 -17.87 -6.43
C GLY A 110 22.56 -16.54 -6.97
N HIS A 111 21.27 -16.24 -6.77
CA HIS A 111 20.66 -14.96 -7.10
C HIS A 111 20.39 -14.13 -5.85
N ASP A 112 20.47 -12.81 -5.96
CA ASP A 112 20.23 -11.86 -4.87
C ASP A 112 19.00 -10.96 -5.13
N PRO A 113 18.21 -10.58 -4.11
CA PRO A 113 17.07 -9.68 -4.30
C PRO A 113 17.39 -8.35 -4.97
N SER A 114 18.62 -7.83 -4.86
CA SER A 114 19.02 -6.60 -5.56
C SER A 114 18.93 -6.71 -7.09
N GLU A 115 19.02 -7.93 -7.65
CA GLU A 115 18.85 -8.18 -9.10
C GLU A 115 17.45 -7.83 -9.60
N VAL A 116 16.44 -7.91 -8.74
CA VAL A 116 15.06 -7.58 -9.10
C VAL A 116 14.67 -6.13 -8.81
N ALA A 117 15.59 -5.33 -8.24
CA ALA A 117 15.36 -3.92 -7.93
C ALA A 117 14.89 -3.07 -9.13
N PRO A 118 15.41 -3.25 -10.37
CA PRO A 118 14.93 -2.49 -11.52
C PRO A 118 13.47 -2.79 -11.88
N TYR A 119 13.05 -4.06 -11.79
CA TYR A 119 11.68 -4.49 -12.06
C TYR A 119 10.73 -3.95 -10.99
N LEU A 120 11.17 -4.00 -9.74
CA LEU A 120 10.43 -3.45 -8.61
C LEU A 120 10.24 -1.92 -8.75
N ALA A 121 11.31 -1.20 -9.10
CA ALA A 121 11.24 0.25 -9.32
C ALA A 121 10.29 0.60 -10.48
N ALA A 122 10.28 -0.20 -11.55
CA ALA A 122 9.40 0.01 -12.70
C ALA A 122 7.90 -0.11 -12.37
N MET A 123 7.53 -0.90 -11.35
CA MET A 123 6.16 -0.96 -10.83
C MET A 123 5.92 0.00 -9.66
N GLY A 124 6.86 0.91 -9.40
CA GLY A 124 6.77 1.90 -8.32
C GLY A 124 6.90 1.32 -6.91
N GLY A 125 7.26 0.05 -6.74
CA GLY A 125 7.38 -0.58 -5.43
C GLY A 125 8.71 -0.30 -4.71
N ARG A 126 8.83 -0.82 -3.48
CA ARG A 126 10.03 -0.77 -2.64
C ARG A 126 10.24 -2.09 -1.91
N PHE A 127 11.48 -2.42 -1.61
CA PHE A 127 11.76 -3.48 -0.64
C PHE A 127 11.34 -2.97 0.73
N ASN A 128 10.54 -3.78 1.41
CA ASN A 128 10.19 -3.59 2.82
C ASN A 128 11.26 -4.19 3.73
N PHE A 129 11.86 -5.30 3.30
CA PHE A 129 12.90 -6.01 4.04
C PHE A 129 13.56 -7.02 3.12
N THR A 130 14.87 -7.18 3.26
CA THR A 130 15.61 -8.30 2.63
C THR A 130 16.25 -9.17 3.71
N SER A 131 16.15 -10.50 3.57
CA SER A 131 16.77 -11.45 4.50
C SER A 131 17.80 -12.32 3.78
N GLY A 132 19.07 -12.11 4.12
CA GLY A 132 20.18 -12.73 3.40
C GLY A 132 20.12 -12.43 1.90
N SER A 133 20.74 -13.30 1.11
CA SER A 133 20.80 -13.15 -0.34
C SER A 133 19.68 -13.91 -1.06
N TRP A 134 18.53 -14.19 -0.44
CA TRP A 134 17.52 -15.06 -1.08
C TRP A 134 16.06 -14.66 -0.84
N PHE A 135 15.77 -13.77 0.10
CA PHE A 135 14.39 -13.38 0.42
C PHE A 135 14.22 -11.87 0.40
N ALA A 136 13.11 -11.41 -0.16
CA ALA A 136 12.67 -10.03 -0.02
C ALA A 136 11.16 -9.92 0.19
N ALA A 137 10.76 -9.13 1.18
CA ALA A 137 9.39 -8.63 1.28
C ALA A 137 9.29 -7.35 0.44
N VAL A 138 8.29 -7.29 -0.43
CA VAL A 138 8.08 -6.21 -1.38
C VAL A 138 6.77 -5.51 -1.08
N THR A 139 6.82 -4.19 -1.00
CA THR A 139 5.64 -3.34 -0.87
C THR A 139 5.41 -2.57 -2.17
N ILE A 140 4.16 -2.58 -2.64
CA ILE A 140 3.66 -1.72 -3.72
C ILE A 140 2.73 -0.67 -3.12
N PHE A 141 2.58 0.49 -3.76
CA PHE A 141 1.73 1.58 -3.23
C PHE A 141 0.32 1.58 -3.83
N GLU A 142 0.09 0.82 -4.91
CA GLU A 142 -1.22 0.66 -5.56
C GLU A 142 -1.86 -0.68 -5.20
N THR A 143 -2.94 -0.68 -4.40
CA THR A 143 -3.59 -1.91 -3.92
C THR A 143 -4.36 -2.70 -4.97
N GLY A 144 -4.88 -2.02 -6.00
CA GLY A 144 -5.81 -2.62 -6.97
C GLY A 144 -5.22 -3.78 -7.77
N ASN A 145 -3.89 -3.95 -7.72
CA ASN A 145 -3.17 -4.87 -8.60
C ASN A 145 -2.19 -5.81 -7.89
N ILE A 146 -2.23 -5.92 -6.54
CA ILE A 146 -1.25 -6.72 -5.77
C ILE A 146 -1.08 -8.15 -6.28
N VAL A 147 -2.18 -8.80 -6.64
CA VAL A 147 -2.21 -10.19 -7.12
C VAL A 147 -1.54 -10.31 -8.48
N ARG A 148 -1.78 -9.35 -9.37
CA ARG A 148 -1.13 -9.31 -10.68
C ARG A 148 0.35 -9.02 -10.53
N ASN A 149 0.70 -8.03 -9.71
CA ASN A 149 2.09 -7.65 -9.46
C ASN A 149 2.89 -8.84 -8.88
N ALA A 150 2.31 -9.57 -7.92
CA ALA A 150 2.91 -10.79 -7.38
C ALA A 150 3.02 -11.91 -8.42
N HIS A 151 2.02 -12.06 -9.29
CA HIS A 151 2.06 -13.03 -10.38
C HIS A 151 3.16 -12.68 -11.41
N ASP A 152 3.23 -11.42 -11.83
CA ASP A 152 4.20 -10.94 -12.80
C ASP A 152 5.63 -11.05 -12.23
N ALA A 153 5.79 -10.84 -10.92
CA ALA A 153 7.07 -11.03 -10.23
C ALA A 153 7.60 -12.47 -10.27
N MET A 154 6.75 -13.48 -10.46
CA MET A 154 7.21 -14.87 -10.66
C MET A 154 8.06 -15.03 -11.94
N SER A 155 7.91 -14.11 -12.91
CA SER A 155 8.65 -14.13 -14.17
C SER A 155 9.98 -13.37 -14.11
N TRP A 156 10.28 -12.70 -13.00
CA TRP A 156 11.52 -11.94 -12.88
C TRP A 156 12.74 -12.87 -12.82
N PRO A 157 13.88 -12.44 -13.39
CA PRO A 157 15.11 -13.24 -13.36
C PRO A 157 15.49 -13.66 -11.94
N GLY A 158 15.90 -14.92 -11.78
CA GLY A 158 16.36 -15.45 -10.51
C GLY A 158 15.25 -15.70 -9.47
N VAL A 159 13.99 -15.36 -9.73
CA VAL A 159 12.89 -15.66 -8.79
C VAL A 159 12.55 -17.15 -8.82
N ARG A 160 12.47 -17.76 -7.64
CA ARG A 160 12.06 -19.15 -7.45
C ARG A 160 10.57 -19.27 -7.21
N PHE A 161 10.03 -18.45 -6.30
CA PHE A 161 8.60 -18.36 -6.06
C PHE A 161 8.22 -17.01 -5.44
N VAL A 162 6.94 -16.67 -5.55
CA VAL A 162 6.33 -15.49 -4.94
C VAL A 162 5.14 -15.94 -4.09
N GLU A 163 4.99 -15.36 -2.91
CA GLU A 163 3.82 -15.57 -2.06
C GLU A 163 3.19 -14.23 -1.65
N LEU A 164 1.86 -14.16 -1.60
CA LEU A 164 1.18 -13.00 -1.00
C LEU A 164 1.45 -13.00 0.51
N SER A 165 2.01 -11.90 1.03
CA SER A 165 2.44 -11.86 2.43
C SER A 165 1.26 -12.04 3.37
N ARG A 166 1.44 -12.91 4.36
CA ARG A 166 0.43 -13.15 5.40
C ARG A 166 0.75 -12.33 6.65
N PRO A 167 -0.28 -11.90 7.40
CA PRO A 167 -0.07 -11.25 8.69
C PRO A 167 0.52 -12.25 9.69
N LEU A 168 1.70 -11.92 10.22
CA LEU A 168 2.32 -12.59 11.36
C LEU A 168 2.17 -11.68 12.57
N CYS A 169 1.04 -11.81 13.30
CA CYS A 169 0.80 -11.06 14.53
C CYS A 169 0.65 -12.04 15.69
N LEU A 170 1.49 -11.92 16.71
CA LEU A 170 1.30 -12.61 18.00
C LEU A 170 0.38 -11.74 18.88
N GLY A 171 -0.92 -11.74 18.57
CA GLY A 171 -1.91 -10.91 19.28
C GLY A 171 -2.95 -10.28 18.36
N SER A 172 -3.47 -9.10 18.73
CA SER A 172 -4.37 -8.32 17.86
C SER A 172 -3.57 -7.65 16.74
N CYS A 173 -3.80 -8.08 15.50
CA CYS A 173 -3.23 -7.39 14.33
C CYS A 173 -3.80 -5.97 14.23
N PRO A 174 -3.03 -5.00 13.73
CA PRO A 174 -3.58 -3.75 13.25
C PRO A 174 -4.70 -4.01 12.24
N SER A 175 -5.74 -3.19 12.25
CA SER A 175 -6.86 -3.32 11.30
C SER A 175 -6.58 -2.60 9.99
N LEU A 176 -5.73 -1.57 10.03
CA LEU A 176 -5.50 -0.64 8.94
C LEU A 176 -4.01 -0.52 8.61
N THR A 177 -3.69 -0.28 7.34
CA THR A 177 -2.34 0.07 6.89
C THR A 177 -2.38 1.11 5.78
N VAL A 178 -1.31 1.90 5.67
CA VAL A 178 -0.97 2.63 4.47
C VAL A 178 0.55 2.65 4.32
N PRO A 179 1.10 2.11 3.21
CA PRO A 179 2.50 2.32 2.88
C PRO A 179 2.67 3.73 2.32
N VAL A 180 3.66 4.45 2.82
CA VAL A 180 4.02 5.80 2.39
C VAL A 180 5.35 5.71 1.68
N ARG A 181 5.36 6.11 0.40
CA ARG A 181 6.61 6.21 -0.34
C ARG A 181 7.37 7.41 0.17
N ILE A 182 8.64 7.21 0.50
CA ILE A 182 9.54 8.27 0.93
C ILE A 182 10.63 8.41 -0.11
N ASP A 183 10.84 9.61 -0.61
CA ASP A 183 11.99 9.94 -1.46
C ASP A 183 12.74 11.15 -0.85
N THR A 184 13.90 11.48 -1.42
CA THR A 184 14.68 12.67 -0.99
C THR A 184 14.67 13.70 -2.11
N GLY A 185 14.29 14.94 -1.77
CA GLY A 185 14.08 15.94 -2.81
C GLY A 185 13.56 17.28 -2.30
N ALA A 186 13.11 18.10 -3.26
CA ALA A 186 12.30 19.27 -2.97
C ALA A 186 10.86 18.80 -2.68
N ALA A 187 10.17 19.49 -1.77
CA ALA A 187 8.76 19.22 -1.48
C ALA A 187 7.91 19.38 -2.76
N ILE A 188 7.02 18.43 -3.00
CA ILE A 188 6.07 18.45 -4.12
C ILE A 188 4.70 18.13 -3.54
N VAL A 189 3.86 19.15 -3.44
CA VAL A 189 2.57 19.02 -2.77
C VAL A 189 1.64 18.08 -3.54
N SER A 190 1.13 17.08 -2.84
CA SER A 190 0.07 16.16 -3.28
C SER A 190 0.46 15.24 -4.44
N ASP A 191 1.72 14.85 -4.53
CA ASP A 191 2.17 13.84 -5.51
C ASP A 191 2.08 12.39 -4.97
N GLY A 192 1.71 12.21 -3.69
CA GLY A 192 1.62 10.91 -3.04
C GLY A 192 2.96 10.35 -2.56
N ILE A 193 4.03 11.15 -2.56
CA ILE A 193 5.38 10.78 -2.16
C ILE A 193 5.87 11.79 -1.12
N LEU A 194 6.17 11.31 0.08
CA LEU A 194 6.73 12.18 1.11
C LEU A 194 8.21 12.45 0.83
N GLN A 195 8.55 13.71 0.56
CA GLN A 195 9.91 14.19 0.33
C GLN A 195 10.53 14.57 1.67
N VAL A 196 11.66 13.92 2.01
CA VAL A 196 12.34 14.14 3.29
C VAL A 196 13.82 14.48 3.13
N ARG A 197 14.41 14.95 4.22
CA ARG A 197 15.85 15.21 4.39
C ARG A 197 16.33 14.57 5.69
N SER A 198 17.63 14.32 5.78
CA SER A 198 18.23 13.90 7.06
C SER A 198 17.94 14.94 8.15
N ALA A 199 17.65 14.47 9.36
CA ALA A 199 17.19 15.23 10.51
C ALA A 199 15.78 15.84 10.40
N ASP A 200 15.01 15.56 9.34
CA ASP A 200 13.61 15.95 9.32
C ASP A 200 12.81 15.21 10.40
N THR A 201 11.81 15.88 10.97
CA THR A 201 10.77 15.20 11.74
C THR A 201 9.55 14.99 10.85
N ILE A 202 9.25 13.72 10.57
CA ILE A 202 7.98 13.33 9.97
C ILE A 202 6.93 13.35 11.08
N THR A 203 5.83 14.07 10.87
CA THR A 203 4.67 14.09 11.75
C THR A 203 3.48 13.51 11.01
N VAL A 204 2.92 12.43 11.55
CA VAL A 204 1.65 11.85 11.11
C VAL A 204 0.56 12.30 12.05
N SER A 205 -0.56 12.78 11.51
CA SER A 205 -1.67 13.25 12.32
C SER A 205 -3.03 12.75 11.83
N TYR A 206 -3.92 12.52 12.79
CA TYR A 206 -5.30 12.12 12.55
C TYR A 206 -6.26 12.89 13.46
N GLY A 207 -7.22 13.59 12.86
CA GLY A 207 -8.28 14.28 13.57
C GLY A 207 -9.38 13.32 14.03
N ASN A 208 -9.31 12.84 15.27
CA ASN A 208 -10.35 11.99 15.84
C ASN A 208 -11.69 12.76 15.99
N PRO A 209 -12.84 12.20 15.56
CA PRO A 209 -14.13 12.91 15.54
C PRO A 209 -14.71 13.26 16.92
N SER A 210 -14.17 12.70 18.00
CA SER A 210 -14.69 12.85 19.37
C SER A 210 -13.59 12.87 20.43
N GLY A 211 -12.36 13.18 20.05
CA GLY A 211 -11.21 13.25 20.95
C GLY A 211 -10.13 14.21 20.43
N GLY A 212 -9.04 14.33 21.17
CA GLY A 212 -7.86 15.04 20.69
C GLY A 212 -7.24 14.35 19.46
N PRO A 213 -6.44 15.09 18.67
CA PRO A 213 -5.76 14.50 17.52
C PRO A 213 -4.81 13.38 17.96
N LEU A 214 -4.75 12.29 17.20
CA LEU A 214 -3.64 11.35 17.33
C LEU A 214 -2.47 11.91 16.53
N ARG A 215 -1.28 11.87 17.13
CA ARG A 215 -0.05 12.33 16.49
C ARG A 215 1.06 11.32 16.76
N LEU A 216 1.85 11.08 15.73
CA LEU A 216 3.03 10.22 15.76
C LEU A 216 4.18 10.96 15.09
N GLN A 217 5.38 10.84 15.64
CA GLN A 217 6.55 11.53 15.12
C GLN A 217 7.71 10.55 14.92
N LEU A 218 8.45 10.76 13.85
CA LEU A 218 9.64 10.00 13.49
C LEU A 218 10.73 10.97 13.04
N LEU A 219 11.92 10.85 13.64
CA LEU A 219 13.11 11.57 13.19
C LEU A 219 13.76 10.79 12.04
N VAL A 220 13.96 11.44 10.91
CA VAL A 220 14.74 10.90 9.79
C VAL A 220 16.22 10.92 10.20
N PRO A 221 16.90 9.77 10.20
CA PRO A 221 18.25 9.67 10.74
C PRO A 221 19.29 10.50 9.98
#